data_AF-A0A1Q9CNF1-F1
#
_entry.id   AF-A0A1Q9CNF1-F1
#
_cell.length_a   1.000
_cell.length_b   1.000
_cell.length_c   1.000
_cell.angle_alpha   90.00
_cell.angle_beta   90.00
_cell.angle_gamma   90.00
#
_symmetry.space_group_name_H-M   'P 1'
#
loop_
_entity.id
_entity.type
_entity.pdbx_description
1 polymer ?
#
loop_
_entity_poly.entity_id
_entity_poly.type
_entity_poly.pdbx_seq_one_letter_code
_entity_poly.pdbx_strand_id
1 'polypeptide(L)'
;MASHLVKGALVHLSGPQEEVLELFVSGEPSLEALGSVDVEGGAQLQRFDRASQRWLALTFDGRLVHTTKDLSQLRPLEVQDLGIDFVVGPSSNREVLAEAMASKLVLDGFCVSQTLDKRTEISEMLSATEAHVSFSRIPAEFEPYYMGLESKERHALIDFEECSDELTRIFSDADTRLTRLGDSVSVALREKLGTRITGRTNLMVRQSFSNSEEEAKCQPVDHPGSSEREMFMSLVKRRRVCVMHFLGPRTGKLRLISRHGGQEVEIEASPGKMVLFMTERFQYSHTCEGRTTTLQTWLLGQRPEYYMQSFGGDLSVLAPIAEKGIDPPKGEGVVVTGVATQIGGDSKDHKCYWLMFNKAGTDTAVSTPITRYDISDYCFDGSMQEAQQAGKSYTPHQVSTWTKEVQMNS
;
A
#
# COMPACT_ATOMS: atom_id res chain seq x y z
N MET A 1 19.96 -26.52 31.23
CA MET A 1 19.57 -25.84 29.97
C MET A 1 18.06 -25.89 29.71
N ALA A 2 17.32 -26.93 30.10
CA ALA A 2 15.86 -27.01 29.92
C ALA A 2 15.00 -25.96 30.67
N SER A 3 15.55 -25.24 31.65
CA SER A 3 14.81 -24.31 32.52
C SER A 3 14.41 -22.98 31.87
N HIS A 4 14.71 -22.76 30.59
CA HIS A 4 14.53 -21.46 29.92
C HIS A 4 13.51 -21.45 28.77
N LEU A 5 12.91 -22.60 28.42
CA LEU A 5 11.84 -22.61 27.42
C LEU A 5 10.55 -22.05 28.03
N VAL A 6 10.01 -21.03 27.38
CA VAL A 6 8.78 -20.36 27.79
C VAL A 6 7.80 -20.33 26.62
N LYS A 7 6.50 -20.14 26.93
CA LYS A 7 5.49 -19.89 25.91
C LYS A 7 5.89 -18.70 25.03
N GLY A 8 5.76 -18.86 23.73
CA GLY A 8 6.13 -17.85 22.72
C GLY A 8 7.58 -17.94 22.25
N ALA A 9 8.43 -18.75 22.91
CA ALA A 9 9.81 -18.95 22.46
C ALA A 9 9.85 -19.58 21.06
N LEU A 10 10.76 -19.09 20.23
CA LEU A 10 11.06 -19.66 18.93
C LEU A 10 12.12 -20.74 19.10
N VAL A 11 11.88 -21.90 18.53
CA VAL A 11 12.77 -23.06 18.62
C VAL A 11 12.90 -23.72 17.25
N HIS A 12 14.07 -24.30 17.01
CA HIS A 12 14.31 -25.23 15.92
C HIS A 12 14.00 -26.63 16.45
N LEU A 13 13.12 -27.33 15.75
CA LEU A 13 12.79 -28.73 16.00
C LEU A 13 13.75 -29.60 15.20
N SER A 14 14.36 -30.58 15.84
CA SER A 14 15.23 -31.57 15.20
C SER A 14 14.74 -32.98 15.47
N GLY A 15 14.70 -33.81 14.43
CA GLY A 15 14.32 -35.21 14.50
C GLY A 15 12.80 -35.48 14.50
N PRO A 16 12.43 -36.78 14.54
CA PRO A 16 11.05 -37.21 14.41
C PRO A 16 10.21 -36.73 15.59
N GLN A 17 9.08 -36.11 15.29
CA GLN A 17 8.10 -35.74 16.30
C GLN A 17 7.05 -36.85 16.37
N GLU A 18 6.81 -37.35 17.58
CA GLU A 18 6.01 -38.56 17.79
C GLU A 18 4.52 -38.39 17.48
N GLU A 19 4.02 -37.15 17.40
CA GLU A 19 2.60 -36.89 17.20
C GLU A 19 2.36 -35.53 16.51
N VAL A 20 1.96 -35.59 15.24
CA VAL A 20 1.44 -34.42 14.53
C VAL A 20 -0.07 -34.36 14.75
N LEU A 21 -0.52 -33.26 15.35
CA LEU A 21 -1.94 -32.97 15.46
C LEU A 21 -2.36 -32.20 14.21
N GLU A 22 -2.66 -32.90 13.12
CA GLU A 22 -3.41 -32.26 12.04
C GLU A 22 -4.87 -32.16 12.50
N LEU A 23 -5.31 -30.93 12.77
CA LEU A 23 -6.73 -30.63 12.99
C LEU A 23 -7.46 -30.92 11.66
N PHE A 24 -8.17 -32.04 11.56
CA PHE A 24 -8.98 -32.31 10.37
C PHE A 24 -10.10 -31.28 10.21
N VAL A 25 -10.33 -30.92 8.95
CA VAL A 25 -11.37 -30.01 8.46
C VAL A 25 -12.70 -30.77 8.40
N SER A 26 -13.50 -30.70 9.47
CA SER A 26 -14.96 -30.99 9.42
C SER A 26 -15.74 -30.72 10.73
N GLY A 27 -15.20 -29.94 11.67
CA GLY A 27 -15.98 -29.39 12.79
C GLY A 27 -16.01 -30.20 14.08
N GLU A 28 -15.33 -31.35 14.16
CA GLU A 28 -15.01 -32.00 15.44
C GLU A 28 -13.50 -32.26 15.54
N PRO A 29 -12.82 -31.85 16.63
CA PRO A 29 -11.41 -32.15 16.84
C PRO A 29 -11.26 -33.65 17.18
N SER A 30 -11.18 -34.51 16.17
CA SER A 30 -10.62 -35.84 16.36
C SER A 30 -9.10 -35.77 16.21
N LEU A 31 -8.39 -36.09 17.30
CA LEU A 31 -6.95 -36.23 17.32
C LEU A 31 -6.61 -37.61 16.73
N GLU A 32 -6.58 -37.73 15.40
CA GLU A 32 -6.02 -38.93 14.78
C GLU A 32 -4.50 -38.75 14.65
N ALA A 33 -3.76 -39.55 15.43
CA ALA A 33 -2.30 -39.57 15.37
C ALA A 33 -1.84 -40.08 13.99
N LEU A 34 -1.37 -39.17 13.14
CA LEU A 34 -0.84 -39.47 11.79
C LEU A 34 0.53 -40.20 11.79
N GLY A 35 0.91 -40.81 12.92
CA GLY A 35 2.22 -41.39 13.14
C GLY A 35 3.31 -40.35 13.37
N SER A 36 4.56 -40.82 13.47
CA SER A 36 5.72 -39.94 13.60
C SER A 36 6.03 -39.27 12.27
N VAL A 37 6.03 -37.94 12.26
CA VAL A 37 6.47 -37.16 11.09
C VAL A 37 7.80 -36.52 11.44
N ASP A 38 8.75 -36.58 10.50
CA ASP A 38 9.98 -35.82 10.62
C ASP A 38 9.69 -34.34 10.37
N VAL A 39 9.83 -33.54 11.42
CA VAL A 39 9.53 -32.10 11.39
C VAL A 39 10.83 -31.39 11.74
N GLU A 40 11.58 -31.06 10.70
CA GLU A 40 12.79 -30.24 10.80
C GLU A 40 12.45 -28.80 10.42
N GLY A 41 12.72 -27.85 11.32
CA GLY A 41 12.47 -26.44 11.04
C GLY A 41 12.12 -25.59 12.24
N GLY A 42 11.79 -24.32 11.98
CA GLY A 42 11.40 -23.36 13.00
C GLY A 42 9.96 -23.56 13.50
N ALA A 43 9.75 -23.32 14.79
CA ALA A 43 8.46 -23.37 15.45
C ALA A 43 8.35 -22.38 16.60
N GLN A 44 7.12 -22.02 16.98
CA GLN A 44 6.81 -21.25 18.19
C GLN A 44 6.12 -22.14 19.22
N LEU A 45 6.65 -22.16 20.44
CA LEU A 45 6.06 -22.88 21.57
C LEU A 45 4.74 -22.22 22.01
N GLN A 46 3.64 -22.97 22.02
CA GLN A 46 2.30 -22.46 22.34
C GLN A 46 1.88 -22.73 23.79
N ARG A 47 2.04 -23.96 24.27
CA ARG A 47 1.75 -24.35 25.64
C ARG A 47 2.54 -25.58 26.05
N PHE A 48 2.85 -25.70 27.33
CA PHE A 48 3.44 -26.91 27.89
C PHE A 48 2.33 -27.80 28.45
N ASP A 49 2.22 -29.03 27.94
CA ASP A 49 1.33 -30.03 28.49
C ASP A 49 2.03 -30.79 29.62
N ARG A 50 1.51 -30.61 30.84
CA ARG A 50 2.06 -31.25 32.05
C ARG A 50 1.80 -32.76 32.08
N ALA A 51 0.76 -33.25 31.41
CA ALA A 51 0.46 -34.69 31.43
C ALA A 51 1.46 -35.47 30.58
N SER A 52 1.71 -35.01 29.35
CA SER A 52 2.69 -35.63 28.44
C SER A 52 4.14 -35.18 28.69
N GLN A 53 4.35 -34.11 29.47
CA GLN A 53 5.65 -33.43 29.65
C GLN A 53 6.25 -32.97 28.31
N ARG A 54 5.39 -32.47 27.41
CA ARG A 54 5.77 -32.02 26.05
C ARG A 54 5.28 -30.61 25.80
N TRP A 55 5.97 -29.90 24.92
CA TRP A 55 5.44 -28.66 24.37
C TRP A 55 4.51 -28.94 23.20
N LEU A 56 3.47 -28.14 23.07
CA LEU A 56 2.73 -27.99 21.83
C LEU A 56 3.37 -26.84 21.06
N ALA A 57 3.88 -27.10 19.87
CA ALA A 57 4.56 -26.12 19.03
C ALA A 57 3.82 -25.91 17.71
N LEU A 58 3.78 -24.66 17.22
CA LEU A 58 3.29 -24.32 15.89
C LEU A 58 4.49 -24.05 14.99
N THR A 59 4.69 -24.91 14.02
CA THR A 59 5.78 -24.85 13.03
C THR A 59 5.56 -23.71 12.03
N PHE A 60 6.65 -23.31 11.35
CA PHE A 60 6.60 -22.24 10.35
C PHE A 60 5.81 -22.61 9.09
N ASP A 61 5.60 -23.91 8.82
CA ASP A 61 4.72 -24.40 7.75
C ASP A 61 3.27 -24.63 8.23
N GLY A 62 2.95 -24.21 9.45
CA GLY A 62 1.58 -24.16 9.97
C GLY A 62 1.06 -25.45 10.57
N ARG A 63 1.91 -26.44 10.87
CA ARG A 63 1.54 -27.67 11.59
C ARG A 63 1.65 -27.50 13.10
N LEU A 64 0.69 -28.07 13.80
CA LEU A 64 0.68 -28.13 15.26
C LEU A 64 1.23 -29.49 15.71
N VAL A 65 2.32 -29.50 16.47
CA VAL A 65 3.04 -30.73 16.82
C VAL A 65 3.31 -30.80 18.32
N HIS A 66 3.23 -32.00 18.87
CA HIS A 66 3.82 -32.26 20.19
C HIS A 66 5.31 -32.48 20.02
N THR A 67 6.11 -31.69 20.74
CA THR A 67 7.55 -31.85 20.74
C THR A 67 7.96 -33.17 21.38
N THR A 68 9.14 -33.66 21.06
CA THR A 68 9.80 -34.73 21.82
C THR A 68 9.86 -34.43 23.33
N LYS A 69 9.98 -35.49 24.16
CA LYS A 69 10.29 -35.37 25.60
C LYS A 69 11.73 -34.95 25.82
N ASP A 70 12.62 -35.25 24.88
CA ASP A 70 14.02 -34.87 24.96
C ASP A 70 14.19 -33.40 24.56
N LEU A 71 14.19 -32.52 25.55
CA LEU A 71 14.33 -31.08 25.36
C LEU A 71 15.68 -30.68 24.72
N SER A 72 16.66 -31.59 24.62
CA SER A 72 17.90 -31.32 23.89
C SER A 72 17.71 -31.16 22.38
N GLN A 73 16.61 -31.69 21.83
CA GLN A 73 16.25 -31.55 20.42
C GLN A 73 15.57 -30.20 20.11
N LEU A 74 15.30 -29.39 21.14
CA LEU A 74 14.74 -28.05 21.02
C LEU A 74 15.85 -27.02 21.16
N ARG A 75 16.35 -26.51 20.04
CA ARG A 75 17.34 -25.42 20.04
C ARG A 75 16.62 -24.08 19.96
N PRO A 76 16.76 -23.15 20.91
CA PRO A 76 16.24 -21.79 20.74
C PRO A 76 16.77 -21.15 19.46
N LEU A 77 15.88 -20.50 18.70
CA LEU A 77 16.24 -19.79 17.48
C LEU A 77 16.62 -18.34 17.80
N GLU A 78 17.73 -17.89 17.22
CA GLU A 78 18.12 -16.48 17.25
C GLU A 78 17.63 -15.76 15.99
N VAL A 79 17.52 -14.43 16.05
CA VAL A 79 17.05 -13.61 14.91
C VAL A 79 17.87 -13.86 13.64
N GLN A 80 19.18 -14.08 13.80
CA GLN A 80 20.11 -14.32 12.69
C GLN A 80 19.82 -15.63 11.95
N ASP A 81 19.25 -16.64 12.64
CA ASP A 81 18.93 -17.94 12.05
C ASP A 81 17.73 -17.88 11.09
N LEU A 82 16.88 -16.85 11.20
CA LEU A 82 15.58 -16.85 10.53
C LEU A 82 15.58 -16.20 9.15
N GLY A 83 16.56 -15.33 8.85
CA GLY A 83 16.58 -14.57 7.59
C GLY A 83 15.38 -13.63 7.41
N ILE A 84 14.68 -13.30 8.50
CA ILE A 84 13.51 -12.41 8.57
C ILE A 84 13.66 -11.52 9.80
N ASP A 85 12.95 -10.40 9.85
CA ASP A 85 13.01 -9.48 10.98
C ASP A 85 12.18 -9.98 12.17
N PHE A 86 11.03 -10.60 11.89
CA PHE A 86 10.02 -10.91 12.91
C PHE A 86 9.27 -12.22 12.66
N VAL A 87 8.74 -12.82 13.73
CA VAL A 87 7.77 -13.92 13.65
C VAL A 87 6.45 -13.45 14.27
N VAL A 88 5.38 -13.49 13.48
CA VAL A 88 4.01 -13.11 13.88
C VAL A 88 3.24 -14.39 14.17
N GLY A 89 3.40 -14.90 15.39
CA GLY A 89 2.67 -16.07 15.87
C GLY A 89 1.59 -15.75 16.92
N PRO A 90 0.69 -16.71 17.21
CA PRO A 90 -0.41 -16.53 18.16
C PRO A 90 0.03 -16.27 19.61
N SER A 91 1.26 -16.65 19.98
CA SER A 91 1.84 -16.38 21.31
C SER A 91 2.73 -15.14 21.36
N SER A 92 2.78 -14.36 20.28
CA SER A 92 3.64 -13.16 20.21
C SER A 92 3.00 -11.97 20.94
N ASN A 93 3.81 -11.19 21.65
CA ASN A 93 3.35 -9.92 22.23
C ASN A 93 3.20 -8.87 21.11
N ARG A 94 1.94 -8.50 20.82
CA ARG A 94 1.59 -7.64 19.69
C ARG A 94 2.12 -6.21 19.81
N GLU A 95 2.11 -5.64 21.02
CA GLU A 95 2.55 -4.26 21.25
C GLU A 95 4.05 -4.13 21.02
N VAL A 96 4.83 -5.04 21.61
CA VAL A 96 6.29 -5.10 21.44
C VAL A 96 6.65 -5.34 19.97
N LEU A 97 5.93 -6.26 19.31
CA LEU A 97 6.13 -6.56 17.90
C LEU A 97 5.83 -5.34 17.02
N ALA A 98 4.73 -4.64 17.27
CA ALA A 98 4.33 -3.46 16.51
C ALA A 98 5.31 -2.30 16.71
N GLU A 99 5.83 -2.09 17.92
CA GLU A 99 6.85 -1.08 18.18
C GLU A 99 8.15 -1.39 17.43
N ALA A 100 8.58 -2.66 17.44
CA ALA A 100 9.76 -3.10 16.72
C ALA A 100 9.58 -2.97 15.20
N MET A 101 8.42 -3.38 14.67
CA MET A 101 8.06 -3.20 13.25
C MET A 101 8.04 -1.74 12.85
N ALA A 102 7.43 -0.86 13.65
CA ALA A 102 7.41 0.58 13.39
C ALA A 102 8.83 1.17 13.40
N SER A 103 9.68 0.75 14.34
CA SER A 103 11.09 1.16 14.38
C SER A 103 11.84 0.73 13.12
N LYS A 104 11.62 -0.50 12.65
CA LYS A 104 12.21 -1.03 11.42
C LYS A 104 11.70 -0.30 10.18
N LEU A 105 10.40 0.00 10.10
CA LEU A 105 9.81 0.82 9.04
C LEU A 105 10.38 2.25 9.01
N VAL A 106 10.71 2.83 10.16
CA VAL A 106 11.33 4.18 10.23
C VAL A 106 12.76 4.15 9.69
N LEU A 107 13.54 3.16 10.12
CA LEU A 107 14.94 3.02 9.76
C LEU A 107 15.09 2.60 8.29
N ASP A 108 14.53 1.45 7.93
CA ASP A 108 14.81 0.81 6.64
C ASP A 108 13.70 1.07 5.61
N GLY A 109 12.53 1.53 6.06
CA GLY A 109 11.37 1.75 5.20
C GLY A 109 10.57 0.49 4.87
N PHE A 110 11.01 -0.68 5.32
CA PHE A 110 10.30 -1.97 5.18
C PHE A 110 10.65 -2.91 6.34
N CYS A 111 9.85 -3.96 6.53
CA CYS A 111 10.21 -5.11 7.34
C CYS A 111 9.59 -6.41 6.78
N VAL A 112 10.25 -7.52 7.06
CA VAL A 112 9.87 -8.87 6.63
C VAL A 112 9.57 -9.72 7.86
N SER A 113 8.43 -10.39 7.84
CA SER A 113 7.98 -11.23 8.94
C SER A 113 7.47 -12.59 8.45
N GLN A 114 7.53 -13.60 9.31
CA GLN A 114 6.90 -14.90 9.08
C GLN A 114 5.64 -15.00 9.93
N THR A 115 4.49 -15.12 9.29
CA THR A 115 3.21 -15.40 9.95
C THR A 115 3.09 -16.88 10.23
N LEU A 116 2.69 -17.23 11.45
CA LEU A 116 2.39 -18.61 11.83
C LEU A 116 0.88 -18.84 11.74
N ASP A 117 0.41 -19.05 10.52
CA ASP A 117 -0.97 -19.44 10.25
C ASP A 117 -1.08 -20.96 10.17
N LYS A 118 -2.24 -21.52 10.54
CA LYS A 118 -2.44 -22.97 10.46
C LYS A 118 -2.53 -23.38 9.00
N ARG A 119 -1.92 -24.51 8.66
CA ARG A 119 -1.91 -25.05 7.29
C ARG A 119 -3.32 -25.28 6.75
N THR A 120 -4.25 -25.70 7.61
CA THR A 120 -5.66 -25.91 7.26
C THR A 120 -6.35 -24.60 6.87
N GLU A 121 -6.14 -23.53 7.64
CA GLU A 121 -6.67 -22.20 7.35
C GLU A 121 -6.12 -21.65 6.03
N ILE A 122 -4.81 -21.84 5.76
CA ILE A 122 -4.20 -21.46 4.47
C ILE A 122 -4.82 -22.28 3.32
N SER A 123 -4.95 -23.60 3.49
CA SER A 123 -5.53 -24.46 2.47
C SER A 123 -6.98 -24.11 2.17
N GLU A 124 -7.78 -23.79 3.19
CA GLU A 124 -9.17 -23.32 3.03
C GLU A 124 -9.21 -21.99 2.27
N MET A 125 -8.36 -21.02 2.62
CA MET A 125 -8.25 -19.74 1.90
C MET A 125 -7.88 -19.95 0.43
N LEU A 126 -6.88 -20.80 0.14
CA LEU A 126 -6.46 -21.10 -1.23
C LEU A 126 -7.58 -21.77 -2.03
N SER A 127 -8.25 -22.77 -1.45
CA SER A 127 -9.38 -23.46 -2.09
C SER A 127 -10.54 -22.50 -2.38
N ALA A 128 -10.92 -21.66 -1.40
CA ALA A 128 -12.00 -20.70 -1.57
C ALA A 128 -11.66 -19.60 -2.59
N THR A 129 -10.39 -19.20 -2.65
CA THR A 129 -9.89 -18.28 -3.67
C THR A 129 -10.12 -18.83 -5.07
N GLU A 130 -9.84 -20.11 -5.29
CA GLU A 130 -10.04 -20.72 -6.61
C GLU A 130 -11.50 -20.97 -6.96
N ALA A 131 -12.33 -21.32 -5.97
CA ALA A 131 -13.72 -21.71 -6.18
C ALA A 131 -14.72 -20.54 -6.20
N HIS A 132 -14.50 -19.50 -5.39
CA HIS A 132 -15.55 -18.51 -5.08
C HIS A 132 -15.14 -17.06 -5.36
N VAL A 133 -13.86 -16.77 -5.59
CA VAL A 133 -13.40 -15.39 -5.82
C VAL A 133 -13.44 -15.04 -7.30
N SER A 134 -14.27 -14.05 -7.64
CA SER A 134 -14.33 -13.47 -8.98
C SER A 134 -13.22 -12.45 -9.18
N PHE A 135 -12.20 -12.82 -9.94
CA PHE A 135 -11.08 -11.95 -10.23
C PHE A 135 -11.31 -11.05 -11.44
N SER A 136 -10.79 -9.82 -11.35
CA SER A 136 -10.72 -8.87 -12.45
C SER A 136 -9.30 -8.29 -12.58
N ARG A 137 -9.03 -7.61 -13.70
CA ARG A 137 -7.80 -6.86 -13.89
C ARG A 137 -8.05 -5.37 -13.67
N ILE A 138 -7.12 -4.72 -12.98
CA ILE A 138 -7.15 -3.29 -12.74
C ILE A 138 -6.94 -2.55 -14.07
N PRO A 139 -7.57 -1.39 -14.29
CA PRO A 139 -7.25 -0.52 -15.42
C PRO A 139 -5.74 -0.29 -15.56
N ALA A 140 -5.24 -0.31 -16.79
CA ALA A 140 -3.80 -0.29 -17.07
C ALA A 140 -3.10 0.94 -16.46
N GLU A 141 -3.76 2.11 -16.42
CA GLU A 141 -3.20 3.31 -15.80
C GLU A 141 -3.07 3.23 -14.26
N PHE A 142 -3.84 2.36 -13.59
CA PHE A 142 -3.86 2.21 -12.14
C PHE A 142 -3.00 1.03 -11.67
N GLU A 143 -2.76 0.04 -12.55
CA GLU A 143 -2.05 -1.21 -12.24
C GLU A 143 -0.70 -0.98 -11.52
N PRO A 144 0.20 -0.06 -11.95
CA PRO A 144 1.48 0.19 -11.28
C PRO A 144 1.36 0.63 -9.82
N TYR A 145 0.22 1.19 -9.45
CA TYR A 145 -0.02 1.70 -8.10
C TYR A 145 -0.65 0.63 -7.21
N TYR A 146 -1.60 -0.16 -7.70
CA TYR A 146 -2.25 -1.20 -6.90
C TYR A 146 -1.48 -2.51 -6.85
N MET A 147 -0.83 -2.89 -7.95
CA MET A 147 -0.22 -4.21 -8.11
C MET A 147 1.31 -4.14 -8.17
N GLY A 148 1.87 -2.94 -8.31
CA GLY A 148 3.29 -2.73 -8.51
C GLY A 148 3.67 -2.78 -9.99
N LEU A 149 4.95 -2.56 -10.27
CA LEU A 149 5.50 -2.57 -11.62
C LEU A 149 5.52 -3.98 -12.19
N GLU A 150 5.21 -4.11 -13.48
CA GLU A 150 5.29 -5.36 -14.24
C GLU A 150 4.49 -6.52 -13.63
N SER A 151 3.38 -6.19 -12.97
CA SER A 151 2.52 -7.18 -12.34
C SER A 151 1.89 -8.11 -13.37
N LYS A 152 1.93 -9.42 -13.09
CA LYS A 152 1.24 -10.46 -13.88
C LYS A 152 0.17 -11.14 -13.04
N GLU A 153 -0.72 -10.31 -12.52
CA GLU A 153 -1.70 -10.76 -11.54
C GLU A 153 -3.06 -10.14 -11.77
N ARG A 154 -4.07 -10.88 -11.36
CA ARG A 154 -5.45 -10.42 -11.22
C ARG A 154 -5.77 -10.21 -9.75
N HIS A 155 -6.83 -9.47 -9.48
CA HIS A 155 -7.21 -9.10 -8.12
C HIS A 155 -8.71 -9.24 -7.88
N ALA A 156 -9.07 -9.34 -6.61
CA ALA A 156 -10.43 -9.22 -6.14
C ALA A 156 -10.41 -8.45 -4.81
N LEU A 157 -11.37 -7.55 -4.63
CA LEU A 157 -11.60 -6.90 -3.34
C LEU A 157 -12.66 -7.70 -2.60
N ILE A 158 -12.36 -8.12 -1.38
CA ILE A 158 -13.34 -8.77 -0.51
C ILE A 158 -14.08 -7.67 0.24
N ASP A 159 -15.32 -7.45 -0.16
CA ASP A 159 -16.27 -6.66 0.61
C ASP A 159 -17.10 -7.61 1.48
N PHE A 160 -16.85 -7.57 2.79
CA PHE A 160 -17.51 -8.46 3.76
C PHE A 160 -19.02 -8.17 3.91
N GLU A 161 -19.51 -7.03 3.43
CA GLU A 161 -20.95 -6.70 3.43
C GLU A 161 -21.67 -7.28 2.20
N GLU A 162 -20.94 -7.49 1.10
CA GLU A 162 -21.51 -7.92 -0.19
C GLU A 162 -21.11 -9.36 -0.60
N CYS A 163 -20.07 -9.94 0.00
CA CYS A 163 -19.60 -11.27 -0.36
C CYS A 163 -20.42 -12.41 0.26
N SER A 164 -20.21 -13.64 -0.21
CA SER A 164 -20.87 -14.82 0.34
C SER A 164 -20.45 -15.09 1.79
N ASP A 165 -21.36 -15.67 2.58
CA ASP A 165 -21.09 -16.08 3.97
C ASP A 165 -19.86 -17.00 4.09
N GLU A 166 -19.61 -17.81 3.06
CA GLU A 166 -18.44 -18.69 3.00
C GLU A 166 -17.12 -17.91 2.89
N LEU A 167 -17.04 -16.91 2.00
CA LEU A 167 -15.86 -16.04 1.91
C LEU A 167 -15.66 -15.23 3.19
N THR A 168 -16.74 -14.72 3.78
CA THR A 168 -16.70 -14.03 5.07
C THR A 168 -16.12 -14.94 6.15
N ARG A 169 -16.62 -16.17 6.29
CA ARG A 169 -16.12 -17.15 7.26
C ARG A 169 -14.62 -17.42 7.07
N ILE A 170 -14.18 -17.62 5.83
CA ILE A 170 -12.81 -18.03 5.51
C ILE A 170 -11.80 -16.89 5.67
N PHE A 171 -12.15 -15.67 5.26
CA PHE A 171 -11.21 -14.53 5.25
C PHE A 171 -11.32 -13.61 6.48
N SER A 172 -12.40 -13.68 7.27
CA SER A 172 -12.62 -12.77 8.42
C SER A 172 -11.50 -12.82 9.45
N ASP A 173 -10.94 -14.00 9.72
CA ASP A 173 -9.84 -14.15 10.68
C ASP A 173 -8.56 -13.50 10.15
N ALA A 174 -8.22 -13.69 8.87
CA ALA A 174 -7.06 -13.06 8.24
C ALA A 174 -7.21 -11.53 8.20
N ASP A 175 -8.40 -11.04 7.85
CA ASP A 175 -8.72 -9.61 7.82
C ASP A 175 -8.68 -8.97 9.22
N THR A 176 -9.19 -9.67 10.24
CA THR A 176 -9.10 -9.27 11.64
C THR A 176 -7.65 -9.21 12.13
N ARG A 177 -6.80 -10.17 11.72
CA ARG A 177 -5.36 -10.15 12.03
C ARG A 177 -4.68 -8.93 11.42
N LEU A 178 -4.92 -8.64 10.14
CA LEU A 178 -4.36 -7.47 9.45
C LEU A 178 -4.85 -6.16 10.05
N THR A 179 -6.12 -6.09 10.45
CA THR A 179 -6.69 -4.92 11.17
C THR A 179 -5.94 -4.66 12.48
N ARG A 180 -5.85 -5.69 13.33
CA ARG A 180 -5.19 -5.59 14.64
C ARG A 180 -3.71 -5.23 14.51
N LEU A 181 -3.03 -5.77 13.50
CA LEU A 181 -1.65 -5.41 13.18
C LEU A 181 -1.56 -3.93 12.77
N GLY A 182 -2.42 -3.49 11.87
CA GLY A 182 -2.50 -2.10 11.40
C GLY A 182 -2.76 -1.11 12.54
N ASP A 183 -3.67 -1.43 13.46
CA ASP A 183 -3.98 -0.61 14.64
C ASP A 183 -2.77 -0.49 15.57
N SER A 184 -2.09 -1.61 15.84
CA SER A 184 -0.92 -1.63 16.72
C SER A 184 0.26 -0.85 16.11
N VAL A 185 0.53 -1.08 14.83
CA VAL A 185 1.60 -0.38 14.09
C VAL A 185 1.28 1.11 13.92
N SER A 186 0.02 1.48 13.74
CA SER A 186 -0.45 2.88 13.65
C SER A 186 -0.05 3.71 14.86
N VAL A 187 -0.26 3.17 16.08
CA VAL A 187 0.11 3.86 17.33
C VAL A 187 1.61 4.15 17.35
N ALA A 188 2.43 3.13 17.10
CA ALA A 188 3.88 3.26 17.11
C ALA A 188 4.43 4.16 15.97
N LEU A 189 3.82 4.13 14.78
CA LEU A 189 4.20 5.02 13.67
C LEU A 189 3.84 6.47 13.95
N ARG A 190 2.72 6.74 14.63
CA ARG A 190 2.32 8.10 15.01
C ARG A 190 3.36 8.73 15.93
N GLU A 191 3.88 7.98 16.90
CA GLU A 191 4.90 8.46 17.83
C GLU A 191 6.24 8.73 17.14
N LYS A 192 6.66 7.85 16.22
CA LYS A 192 7.99 7.93 15.59
C LYS A 192 8.04 8.83 14.36
N LEU A 193 6.98 8.91 13.57
CA LEU A 193 6.94 9.69 12.29
C LEU A 193 5.94 10.85 12.30
N GLY A 194 5.09 10.97 13.31
CA GLY A 194 3.95 11.89 13.26
C GLY A 194 2.87 11.47 12.25
N THR A 195 3.02 10.32 11.60
CA THR A 195 2.08 9.82 10.61
C THR A 195 0.87 9.21 11.29
N ARG A 196 -0.28 9.87 11.18
CA ARG A 196 -1.55 9.34 11.67
C ARG A 196 -2.19 8.43 10.62
N ILE A 197 -2.18 7.12 10.87
CA ILE A 197 -3.02 6.16 10.14
C ILE A 197 -4.44 6.28 10.68
N THR A 198 -5.41 6.39 9.77
CA THR A 198 -6.84 6.62 10.07
C THR A 198 -7.73 5.46 9.66
N GLY A 199 -7.19 4.49 8.91
CA GLY A 199 -7.92 3.32 8.49
C GLY A 199 -7.08 2.47 7.54
N ARG A 200 -7.73 1.52 6.89
CA ARG A 200 -7.13 0.68 5.86
C ARG A 200 -8.11 0.46 4.70
N THR A 201 -7.61 -0.07 3.59
CA THR A 201 -8.48 -0.59 2.54
C THR A 201 -9.06 -1.95 2.91
N ASN A 202 -10.14 -2.33 2.24
CA ASN A 202 -10.64 -3.70 2.23
C ASN A 202 -9.54 -4.70 1.85
N LEU A 203 -9.73 -5.95 2.22
CA LEU A 203 -8.79 -7.03 1.92
C LEU A 203 -8.78 -7.26 0.41
N MET A 204 -7.61 -7.08 -0.20
CA MET A 204 -7.39 -7.39 -1.60
C MET A 204 -6.74 -8.76 -1.72
N VAL A 205 -7.39 -9.68 -2.43
CA VAL A 205 -6.81 -10.97 -2.83
C VAL A 205 -6.20 -10.80 -4.21
N ARG A 206 -4.90 -11.07 -4.32
CA ARG A 206 -4.15 -11.04 -5.57
C ARG A 206 -3.80 -12.47 -5.96
N GLN A 207 -3.91 -12.78 -7.25
CA GLN A 207 -3.52 -14.08 -7.77
C GLN A 207 -2.70 -13.92 -9.05
N SER A 208 -1.53 -14.53 -9.13
CA SER A 208 -0.73 -14.54 -10.35
C SER A 208 -1.34 -15.44 -11.41
N PHE A 209 -1.20 -15.04 -12.67
CA PHE A 209 -1.59 -15.87 -13.80
C PHE A 209 -0.72 -17.12 -13.87
N SER A 210 -1.32 -18.27 -14.18
CA SER A 210 -0.57 -19.52 -14.34
C SER A 210 0.30 -19.49 -15.60
N ASN A 211 -0.13 -18.77 -16.64
CA ASN A 211 0.55 -18.65 -17.93
C ASN A 211 0.06 -17.41 -18.71
N SER A 212 0.72 -17.12 -19.83
CA SER A 212 0.38 -15.98 -20.70
C SER A 212 -0.98 -16.11 -21.40
N GLU A 213 -1.50 -17.33 -21.58
CA GLU A 213 -2.83 -17.53 -22.17
C GLU A 213 -3.95 -17.11 -21.21
N GLU A 214 -3.79 -17.40 -19.91
CA GLU A 214 -4.69 -16.94 -18.86
C GLU A 214 -4.64 -15.42 -18.72
N GLU A 215 -3.44 -14.83 -18.80
CA GLU A 215 -3.25 -13.38 -18.82
C GLU A 215 -3.97 -12.72 -20.00
N ALA A 216 -3.83 -13.28 -21.22
CA ALA A 216 -4.47 -12.74 -22.43
C ALA A 216 -6.00 -12.77 -22.38
N LYS A 217 -6.58 -13.71 -21.62
CA LYS A 217 -8.03 -13.81 -21.38
C LYS A 217 -8.54 -12.76 -20.38
N CYS A 218 -7.66 -12.25 -19.52
CA CYS A 218 -8.00 -11.26 -18.49
C CYS A 218 -7.55 -9.87 -18.95
N GLN A 219 -8.34 -9.28 -19.86
CA GLN A 219 -8.05 -7.94 -20.36
C GLN A 219 -8.33 -6.87 -19.29
N PRO A 220 -7.48 -5.83 -19.20
CA PRO A 220 -7.74 -4.69 -18.33
C PRO A 220 -9.01 -3.95 -18.77
N VAL A 221 -9.66 -3.28 -17.84
CA VAL A 221 -10.78 -2.38 -18.16
C VAL A 221 -10.22 -1.15 -18.88
N ASP A 222 -10.71 -0.87 -20.09
CA ASP A 222 -10.16 0.17 -20.97
C ASP A 222 -10.28 1.59 -20.37
N HIS A 223 -11.41 1.90 -19.74
CA HIS A 223 -11.70 3.26 -19.26
C HIS A 223 -12.39 3.23 -17.89
N PRO A 224 -11.65 3.55 -16.81
CA PRO A 224 -12.25 3.63 -15.49
C PRO A 224 -13.24 4.78 -15.42
N GLY A 225 -14.33 4.55 -14.69
CA GLY A 225 -15.36 5.55 -14.42
C GLY A 225 -14.84 6.72 -13.58
N SER A 226 -15.61 7.80 -13.53
CA SER A 226 -15.25 8.98 -12.71
C SER A 226 -15.12 8.64 -11.22
N SER A 227 -16.02 7.81 -10.70
CA SER A 227 -15.99 7.35 -9.30
C SER A 227 -14.74 6.52 -9.00
N GLU A 228 -14.35 5.60 -9.90
CA GLU A 228 -13.15 4.78 -9.76
C GLU A 228 -11.88 5.62 -9.78
N ARG A 229 -11.80 6.62 -10.67
CA ARG A 229 -10.70 7.59 -10.71
C ARG A 229 -10.60 8.36 -9.39
N GLU A 230 -11.73 8.79 -8.82
CA GLU A 230 -11.72 9.49 -7.54
C GLU A 230 -11.25 8.58 -6.39
N MET A 231 -11.76 7.35 -6.32
CA MET A 231 -11.33 6.35 -5.34
C MET A 231 -9.83 6.06 -5.47
N PHE A 232 -9.34 5.89 -6.69
CA PHE A 232 -7.93 5.71 -6.99
C PHE A 232 -7.08 6.89 -6.50
N MET A 233 -7.48 8.11 -6.84
CA MET A 233 -6.76 9.32 -6.41
C MET A 233 -6.77 9.48 -4.89
N SER A 234 -7.88 9.12 -4.23
CA SER A 234 -7.99 9.09 -2.77
C SER A 234 -7.01 8.08 -2.16
N LEU A 235 -6.94 6.86 -2.71
CA LEU A 235 -6.00 5.83 -2.27
C LEU A 235 -4.54 6.28 -2.45
N VAL A 236 -4.16 6.73 -3.65
CA VAL A 236 -2.77 7.10 -3.95
C VAL A 236 -2.27 8.22 -3.04
N LYS A 237 -3.13 9.20 -2.72
CA LYS A 237 -2.78 10.31 -1.82
C LYS A 237 -2.66 9.89 -0.35
N ARG A 238 -3.43 8.87 0.07
CA ARG A 238 -3.57 8.50 1.48
C ARG A 238 -2.75 7.29 1.89
N ARG A 239 -2.41 6.36 1.00
CA ARG A 239 -1.64 5.16 1.36
C ARG A 239 -0.29 5.56 1.96
N ARG A 240 0.04 4.96 3.11
CA ARG A 240 1.32 5.18 3.81
C ARG A 240 2.13 3.91 3.93
N VAL A 241 1.47 2.80 4.25
CA VAL A 241 2.10 1.46 4.38
C VAL A 241 1.32 0.47 3.53
N CYS A 242 2.03 -0.35 2.76
CA CYS A 242 1.47 -1.52 2.11
C CYS A 242 1.80 -2.75 2.97
N VAL A 243 0.81 -3.60 3.20
CA VAL A 243 0.97 -4.89 3.87
C VAL A 243 0.65 -5.99 2.86
N MET A 244 1.60 -6.88 2.60
CA MET A 244 1.45 -8.02 1.71
C MET A 244 1.71 -9.31 2.48
N HIS A 245 0.77 -10.27 2.45
CA HIS A 245 0.90 -11.57 3.08
C HIS A 245 0.78 -12.68 2.03
N PHE A 246 1.87 -13.41 1.80
CA PHE A 246 1.99 -14.42 0.76
C PHE A 246 1.44 -15.76 1.26
N LEU A 247 0.34 -16.23 0.67
CA LEU A 247 -0.27 -17.51 1.08
C LEU A 247 0.33 -18.71 0.33
N GLY A 248 0.93 -18.48 -0.84
CA GLY A 248 1.44 -19.54 -1.71
C GLY A 248 0.41 -20.04 -2.72
N PRO A 249 0.51 -21.28 -3.23
CA PRO A 249 1.44 -22.34 -2.80
C PRO A 249 2.86 -22.21 -3.37
N ARG A 250 3.06 -21.39 -4.41
CA ARG A 250 4.38 -21.15 -5.01
C ARG A 250 5.11 -19.98 -4.34
N THR A 251 6.42 -19.96 -4.52
CA THR A 251 7.27 -18.85 -4.09
C THR A 251 7.40 -17.81 -5.20
N GLY A 252 7.65 -16.57 -4.82
CA GLY A 252 7.89 -15.46 -5.74
C GLY A 252 9.07 -14.60 -5.32
N LYS A 253 9.23 -13.49 -6.04
CA LYS A 253 10.18 -12.42 -5.71
C LYS A 253 9.44 -11.10 -5.61
N LEU A 254 9.54 -10.47 -4.45
CA LEU A 254 9.12 -9.10 -4.23
C LEU A 254 10.35 -8.19 -4.27
N ARG A 255 10.40 -7.30 -5.26
CA ARG A 255 11.44 -6.28 -5.37
C ARG A 255 10.90 -4.96 -4.87
N LEU A 256 11.54 -4.35 -3.87
CA LEU A 256 11.26 -3.00 -3.39
C LEU A 256 12.24 -2.03 -4.06
N ILE A 257 11.69 -1.09 -4.83
CA ILE A 257 12.43 -0.14 -5.67
C ILE A 257 12.37 1.23 -5.01
N SER A 258 13.52 1.76 -4.61
CA SER A 258 13.58 3.05 -3.91
C SER A 258 13.14 4.19 -4.81
N ARG A 259 12.18 5.00 -4.34
CA ARG A 259 11.72 6.22 -5.03
C ARG A 259 12.75 7.35 -5.00
N HIS A 260 13.75 7.25 -4.14
CA HIS A 260 14.76 8.29 -3.92
C HIS A 260 16.15 7.86 -4.42
N GLY A 261 16.22 6.88 -5.33
CA GLY A 261 17.48 6.41 -5.91
C GLY A 261 18.35 5.60 -4.95
N GLY A 262 17.78 5.03 -3.90
CA GLY A 262 18.45 4.09 -3.00
C GLY A 262 18.58 2.67 -3.58
N GLN A 263 19.24 1.79 -2.83
CA GLN A 263 19.40 0.38 -3.20
C GLN A 263 18.04 -0.33 -3.29
N GLU A 264 17.87 -1.15 -4.31
CA GLU A 264 16.72 -2.05 -4.43
C GLU A 264 16.88 -3.25 -3.49
N VAL A 265 15.78 -3.68 -2.89
CA VAL A 265 15.76 -4.83 -1.98
C VAL A 265 14.96 -5.94 -2.63
N GLU A 266 15.56 -7.12 -2.78
CA GLU A 266 14.88 -8.33 -3.24
C GLU A 266 14.51 -9.19 -2.03
N ILE A 267 13.23 -9.52 -1.91
CA ILE A 267 12.66 -10.33 -0.85
C ILE A 267 12.04 -11.56 -1.50
N GLU A 268 12.43 -12.75 -1.04
CA GLU A 268 11.75 -13.98 -1.44
C GLU A 268 10.34 -14.00 -0.85
N ALA A 269 9.32 -14.06 -1.71
CA ALA A 269 7.91 -14.10 -1.36
C ALA A 269 7.44 -15.56 -1.20
N SER A 270 7.91 -16.22 -0.13
CA SER A 270 7.52 -17.60 0.20
C SER A 270 6.23 -17.66 1.03
N PRO A 271 5.50 -18.80 1.03
CA PRO A 271 4.29 -18.97 1.82
C PRO A 271 4.48 -18.62 3.31
N GLY A 272 3.52 -17.91 3.87
CA GLY A 272 3.52 -17.40 5.25
C GLY A 272 4.36 -16.14 5.48
N LYS A 273 5.16 -15.68 4.50
CA LYS A 273 5.86 -14.40 4.65
C LYS A 273 4.89 -13.23 4.55
N MET A 274 5.06 -12.25 5.42
CA MET A 274 4.36 -10.97 5.41
C MET A 274 5.39 -9.83 5.33
N VAL A 275 5.21 -8.95 4.36
CA VAL A 275 6.08 -7.79 4.13
C VAL A 275 5.28 -6.51 4.34
N LEU A 276 5.84 -5.60 5.13
CA LEU A 276 5.32 -4.25 5.30
C LEU A 276 6.32 -3.26 4.73
N PHE A 277 5.87 -2.27 3.97
CA PHE A 277 6.78 -1.22 3.49
C PHE A 277 6.09 0.13 3.32
N MET A 278 6.87 1.19 3.49
CA MET A 278 6.44 2.58 3.33
C MET A 278 6.27 2.91 1.84
N THR A 279 5.04 3.20 1.41
CA THR A 279 4.72 3.45 -0.01
C THR A 279 5.32 4.75 -0.56
N GLU A 280 5.75 5.64 0.33
CA GLU A 280 6.46 6.88 0.00
C GLU A 280 7.94 6.65 -0.29
N ARG A 281 8.56 5.62 0.31
CA ARG A 281 9.97 5.29 0.11
C ARG A 281 10.17 4.29 -1.02
N PHE A 282 9.21 3.39 -1.19
CA PHE A 282 9.33 2.29 -2.14
C PHE A 282 8.16 2.24 -3.14
N GLN A 283 8.51 1.97 -4.39
CA GLN A 283 7.67 1.22 -5.32
C GLN A 283 7.99 -0.26 -5.15
N TYR A 284 7.19 -1.13 -5.75
CA TYR A 284 7.48 -2.55 -5.73
C TYR A 284 7.14 -3.21 -7.05
N SER A 285 7.74 -4.36 -7.29
CA SER A 285 7.37 -5.31 -8.34
C SER A 285 7.27 -6.69 -7.71
N HIS A 286 6.26 -7.46 -8.10
CA HIS A 286 6.04 -8.81 -7.62
C HIS A 286 5.96 -9.76 -8.80
N THR A 287 6.88 -10.73 -8.84
CA THR A 287 6.99 -11.69 -9.94
C THR A 287 7.01 -13.10 -9.37
N CYS A 288 6.25 -14.01 -9.98
CA CYS A 288 6.14 -15.40 -9.56
C CYS A 288 6.16 -16.34 -10.74
N GLU A 289 6.75 -17.52 -10.54
CA GLU A 289 6.66 -18.62 -11.50
C GLU A 289 5.44 -19.49 -11.15
N GLY A 290 4.37 -19.31 -11.92
CA GLY A 290 3.10 -20.01 -11.73
C GLY A 290 2.17 -19.30 -10.75
N ARG A 291 1.14 -20.02 -10.33
CA ARG A 291 0.05 -19.50 -9.51
C ARG A 291 0.46 -19.35 -8.05
N THR A 292 0.31 -18.14 -7.53
CA THR A 292 0.42 -17.80 -6.11
C THR A 292 -0.74 -16.89 -5.73
N THR A 293 -1.13 -16.94 -4.46
CA THR A 293 -2.15 -16.09 -3.86
C THR A 293 -1.51 -15.21 -2.79
N THR A 294 -1.81 -13.92 -2.84
CA THR A 294 -1.30 -12.91 -1.89
C THR A 294 -2.46 -12.10 -1.34
N LEU A 295 -2.49 -11.90 -0.04
CA LEU A 295 -3.39 -10.94 0.60
C LEU A 295 -2.70 -9.58 0.70
N GLN A 296 -3.43 -8.52 0.41
CA GLN A 296 -2.90 -7.16 0.44
C GLN A 296 -3.89 -6.18 1.09
N THR A 297 -3.35 -5.25 1.87
CA THR A 297 -4.11 -4.09 2.35
C THR A 297 -3.18 -2.89 2.46
N TRP A 298 -3.73 -1.68 2.30
CA TRP A 298 -2.99 -0.44 2.55
C TRP A 298 -3.47 0.21 3.83
N LEU A 299 -2.53 0.61 4.69
CA LEU A 299 -2.80 1.51 5.80
C LEU A 299 -2.85 2.95 5.28
N LEU A 300 -3.95 3.63 5.57
CA LEU A 300 -4.31 4.94 5.02
C LEU A 300 -4.07 6.03 6.04
N GLY A 301 -3.29 7.04 5.65
CA GLY A 301 -3.17 8.30 6.37
C GLY A 301 -4.48 9.10 6.39
N GLN A 302 -4.49 10.15 7.20
CA GLN A 302 -5.60 11.08 7.31
C GLN A 302 -6.03 11.63 5.93
N ARG A 303 -7.34 11.67 5.70
CA ARG A 303 -7.91 12.29 4.51
C ARG A 303 -7.56 13.79 4.54
N PRO A 304 -7.06 14.38 3.45
CA PRO A 304 -6.92 15.83 3.36
C PRO A 304 -8.30 16.46 3.55
N GLU A 305 -8.48 17.20 4.65
CA GLU A 305 -9.69 17.96 4.92
C GLU A 305 -9.46 19.38 4.42
N TYR A 306 -10.22 19.77 3.39
CA TYR A 306 -10.21 21.13 2.87
C TYR A 306 -11.44 21.83 3.43
N TYR A 307 -11.22 22.82 4.29
CA TYR A 307 -12.27 23.71 4.76
C TYR A 307 -12.28 24.95 3.88
N MET A 308 -13.33 25.12 3.08
CA MET A 308 -13.59 26.42 2.47
C MET A 308 -14.04 27.37 3.58
N GLN A 309 -13.22 28.37 3.91
CA GLN A 309 -13.71 29.50 4.71
C GLN A 309 -14.77 30.25 3.90
N SER A 310 -15.88 30.59 4.56
CA SER A 310 -17.12 31.17 4.02
C SER A 310 -16.99 31.90 2.69
N PHE A 311 -17.69 31.42 1.65
CA PHE A 311 -17.89 32.17 0.41
C PHE A 311 -19.21 32.93 0.50
N GLY A 312 -19.19 34.22 0.14
CA GLY A 312 -20.39 35.00 -0.14
C GLY A 312 -20.78 34.85 -1.61
N GLY A 313 -21.97 34.32 -1.89
CA GLY A 313 -22.49 34.15 -3.25
C GLY A 313 -23.67 33.18 -3.32
N ASP A 314 -24.39 33.20 -4.43
CA ASP A 314 -25.49 32.27 -4.70
C ASP A 314 -24.95 30.89 -5.10
N LEU A 315 -24.89 29.97 -4.13
CA LEU A 315 -24.43 28.59 -4.34
C LEU A 315 -25.47 27.70 -5.05
N SER A 316 -26.69 28.20 -5.32
CA SER A 316 -27.72 27.41 -6.00
C SER A 316 -27.31 26.98 -7.41
N VAL A 317 -26.41 27.74 -8.05
CA VAL A 317 -25.83 27.43 -9.37
C VAL A 317 -24.87 26.24 -9.31
N LEU A 318 -24.22 26.02 -8.16
CA LEU A 318 -23.22 24.95 -7.99
C LEU A 318 -23.84 23.62 -7.52
N ALA A 319 -25.00 23.65 -6.87
CA ALA A 319 -25.64 22.43 -6.36
C ALA A 319 -25.85 21.32 -7.42
N PRO A 320 -26.33 21.62 -8.65
CA PRO A 320 -26.47 20.60 -9.69
C PRO A 320 -25.12 20.06 -10.20
N ILE A 321 -24.07 20.87 -10.13
CA ILE A 321 -22.72 20.52 -10.60
C ILE A 321 -21.99 19.67 -9.57
N ALA A 322 -22.21 19.94 -8.28
CA ALA A 322 -21.54 19.25 -7.18
C ALA A 322 -22.01 17.79 -7.01
N GLU A 323 -23.28 17.48 -7.29
CA GLU A 323 -23.82 16.13 -7.08
C GLU A 323 -23.42 15.13 -8.16
N LYS A 324 -23.29 15.56 -9.41
CA LYS A 324 -23.09 14.65 -10.55
C LYS A 324 -21.74 14.83 -11.25
N GLY A 325 -21.08 15.97 -11.03
CA GLY A 325 -20.07 16.45 -11.95
C GLY A 325 -20.67 16.80 -13.31
N ILE A 326 -19.90 17.48 -14.15
CA ILE A 326 -20.33 17.73 -15.53
C ILE A 326 -20.05 16.43 -16.30
N ASP A 327 -21.11 15.82 -16.86
CA ASP A 327 -20.96 14.67 -17.77
C ASP A 327 -19.97 15.08 -18.88
N PRO A 328 -18.98 14.23 -19.22
CA PRO A 328 -18.02 14.57 -20.26
C PRO A 328 -18.77 14.94 -21.56
N PRO A 329 -18.28 15.95 -22.32
CA PRO A 329 -18.98 16.41 -23.51
C PRO A 329 -19.23 15.23 -24.46
N LYS A 330 -20.49 15.10 -24.90
CA LYS A 330 -20.91 14.02 -25.81
C LYS A 330 -20.23 14.22 -27.17
N GLY A 331 -19.55 13.19 -27.68
CA GLY A 331 -18.89 13.24 -29.00
C GLY A 331 -17.63 12.38 -29.07
N GLU A 332 -16.94 12.44 -30.21
CA GLU A 332 -15.60 11.87 -30.37
C GLU A 332 -14.61 12.65 -29.49
N GLY A 333 -13.88 11.93 -28.63
CA GLY A 333 -12.92 12.55 -27.73
C GLY A 333 -11.77 13.19 -28.50
N VAL A 334 -11.54 14.48 -28.30
CA VAL A 334 -10.35 15.15 -28.84
C VAL A 334 -9.16 14.85 -27.93
N VAL A 335 -8.21 14.06 -28.42
CA VAL A 335 -6.97 13.79 -27.69
C VAL A 335 -6.00 14.95 -27.91
N VAL A 336 -5.62 15.62 -26.82
CA VAL A 336 -4.55 16.62 -26.86
C VAL A 336 -3.20 15.90 -26.82
N THR A 337 -2.55 15.78 -27.98
CA THR A 337 -1.26 15.07 -28.13
C THR A 337 -0.05 15.93 -27.81
N GLY A 338 -0.23 17.25 -27.66
CA GLY A 338 0.84 18.18 -27.31
C GLY A 338 0.31 19.48 -26.74
N VAL A 339 1.01 20.00 -25.75
CA VAL A 339 0.75 21.32 -25.16
C VAL A 339 2.06 22.09 -25.14
N ALA A 340 2.07 23.25 -25.80
CA ALA A 340 3.11 24.26 -25.65
C ALA A 340 2.49 25.46 -24.94
N THR A 341 3.22 26.02 -23.97
CA THR A 341 2.78 27.22 -23.26
C THR A 341 3.94 28.19 -23.17
N GLN A 342 3.64 29.47 -23.38
CA GLN A 342 4.54 30.57 -23.11
C GLN A 342 3.70 31.67 -22.47
N ILE A 343 3.77 31.75 -21.14
CA ILE A 343 3.03 32.74 -20.36
C ILE A 343 3.98 33.52 -19.44
N GLY A 344 3.46 34.46 -18.67
CA GLY A 344 4.26 35.26 -17.75
C GLY A 344 5.02 34.44 -16.70
N GLY A 345 5.98 35.07 -16.03
CA GLY A 345 6.82 34.41 -15.02
C GLY A 345 7.91 33.49 -15.60
N ASP A 346 8.37 33.78 -16.82
CA ASP A 346 9.36 32.97 -17.56
C ASP A 346 8.94 31.50 -17.74
N SER A 347 7.64 31.27 -17.88
CA SER A 347 7.10 29.93 -18.08
C SER A 347 7.26 29.49 -19.55
N LYS A 348 8.44 28.94 -19.87
CA LYS A 348 8.80 28.49 -21.23
C LYS A 348 8.19 27.15 -21.63
N ASP A 349 7.69 26.39 -20.67
CA ASP A 349 7.02 25.11 -20.91
C ASP A 349 5.95 24.82 -19.84
N HIS A 350 5.22 23.71 -20.03
CA HIS A 350 4.13 23.31 -19.13
C HIS A 350 4.61 22.96 -17.71
N LYS A 351 5.89 22.58 -17.54
CA LYS A 351 6.47 22.25 -16.24
C LYS A 351 6.77 23.52 -15.45
N CYS A 352 7.39 24.51 -16.09
CA CYS A 352 7.59 25.83 -15.51
C CYS A 352 6.25 26.44 -15.08
N TYR A 353 5.23 26.35 -15.95
CA TYR A 353 3.88 26.80 -15.62
C TYR A 353 3.31 26.08 -14.40
N TRP A 354 3.38 24.75 -14.40
CA TRP A 354 2.85 23.92 -13.31
C TRP A 354 3.52 24.25 -11.97
N LEU A 355 4.85 24.40 -11.95
CA LEU A 355 5.60 24.77 -10.75
C LEU A 355 5.22 26.17 -10.26
N MET A 356 5.17 27.14 -11.16
CA MET A 356 4.80 28.52 -10.86
C MET A 356 3.40 28.61 -10.22
N PHE A 357 2.41 27.96 -10.84
CA PHE A 357 1.01 28.05 -10.38
C PHE A 357 0.73 27.15 -9.18
N ASN A 358 1.12 25.87 -9.22
CA ASN A 358 0.70 24.90 -8.19
C ASN A 358 1.66 24.78 -7.01
N LYS A 359 2.93 25.18 -7.16
CA LYS A 359 3.92 25.04 -6.07
C LYS A 359 4.29 26.37 -5.45
N ALA A 360 4.44 27.41 -6.26
CA ALA A 360 4.92 28.70 -5.78
C ALA A 360 3.80 29.73 -5.57
N GLY A 361 2.67 29.63 -6.29
CA GLY A 361 1.62 30.66 -6.25
C GLY A 361 2.12 32.02 -6.74
N THR A 362 3.02 32.01 -7.74
CA THR A 362 3.75 33.21 -8.17
C THR A 362 2.84 34.24 -8.85
N ASP A 363 2.91 35.50 -8.43
CA ASP A 363 2.35 36.63 -9.17
C ASP A 363 3.25 36.95 -10.38
N THR A 364 2.64 36.99 -11.58
CA THR A 364 3.34 37.23 -12.84
C THR A 364 3.13 38.64 -13.41
N ALA A 365 2.37 39.48 -12.69
CA ALA A 365 2.22 40.88 -13.05
C ALA A 365 3.54 41.63 -12.86
N VAL A 366 4.01 42.26 -13.93
CA VAL A 366 5.22 43.09 -13.93
C VAL A 366 4.90 44.45 -14.52
N SER A 367 5.67 45.48 -14.15
CA SER A 367 5.57 46.77 -14.83
C SER A 367 5.87 46.61 -16.33
N THR A 368 5.17 47.37 -17.17
CA THR A 368 5.39 47.38 -18.62
C THR A 368 6.85 47.67 -18.92
N PRO A 369 7.56 46.74 -19.61
CA PRO A 369 8.97 46.97 -19.94
C PRO A 369 9.13 48.20 -20.82
N ILE A 370 10.14 49.02 -20.54
CA ILE A 370 10.51 50.19 -21.37
C ILE A 370 10.78 49.81 -22.83
N THR A 371 11.18 48.56 -23.09
CA THR A 371 11.39 48.01 -24.43
C THR A 371 10.10 47.85 -25.24
N ARG A 372 8.93 47.86 -24.59
CA ARG A 372 7.62 47.94 -25.27
C ARG A 372 7.29 49.40 -25.58
N TYR A 373 7.26 50.23 -24.54
CA TYR A 373 7.07 51.68 -24.59
C TYR A 373 7.30 52.26 -23.19
N ASP A 374 7.49 53.58 -23.10
CA ASP A 374 7.62 54.26 -21.81
C ASP A 374 6.26 54.42 -21.14
N ILE A 375 6.02 53.59 -20.12
CA ILE A 375 4.76 53.58 -19.40
C ILE A 375 4.50 54.89 -18.65
N SER A 376 5.51 55.72 -18.35
CA SER A 376 5.29 57.00 -17.66
C SER A 376 4.52 58.00 -18.52
N ASP A 377 4.60 57.89 -19.85
CA ASP A 377 3.86 58.77 -20.75
C ASP A 377 2.36 58.43 -20.76
N TYR A 378 2.05 57.14 -20.60
CA TYR A 378 0.71 56.59 -20.76
C TYR A 378 0.00 56.26 -19.45
N CYS A 379 0.70 56.12 -18.34
CA CYS A 379 0.11 55.83 -17.04
C CYS A 379 -0.18 57.12 -16.28
N PHE A 380 -1.32 57.15 -15.60
CA PHE A 380 -1.73 58.25 -14.73
C PHE A 380 -1.84 57.73 -13.29
N ASP A 381 -1.17 58.41 -12.37
CA ASP A 381 -1.09 57.99 -10.95
C ASP A 381 -2.35 58.34 -10.14
N GLY A 382 -3.32 59.02 -10.74
CA GLY A 382 -4.59 59.37 -10.10
C GLY A 382 -5.66 58.28 -10.20
N SER A 383 -6.91 58.69 -10.03
CA SER A 383 -8.04 57.75 -10.06
C SER A 383 -8.26 57.16 -11.47
N MET A 384 -8.87 55.98 -11.53
CA MET A 384 -9.26 55.34 -12.79
C MET A 384 -10.12 56.25 -13.67
N GLN A 385 -10.98 57.09 -13.07
CA GLN A 385 -11.84 58.03 -13.78
C GLN A 385 -11.04 59.18 -14.41
N GLU A 386 -10.08 59.74 -13.69
CA GLU A 386 -9.20 60.79 -14.21
C GLU A 386 -8.29 60.25 -15.33
N ALA A 387 -7.76 59.03 -15.16
CA ALA A 387 -6.98 58.35 -16.20
C ALA A 387 -7.80 58.19 -17.48
N GLN A 388 -9.05 57.74 -17.39
CA GLN A 388 -9.96 57.60 -18.54
C GLN A 388 -10.27 58.94 -19.21
N GLN A 389 -10.57 59.99 -18.43
CA GLN A 389 -10.82 61.33 -18.95
C GLN A 389 -9.60 61.91 -19.67
N ALA A 390 -8.40 61.59 -19.18
CA ALA A 390 -7.12 61.99 -19.77
C ALA A 390 -6.65 61.09 -20.94
N GLY A 391 -7.39 60.02 -21.29
CA GLY A 391 -6.98 59.06 -22.31
C GLY A 391 -5.73 58.25 -21.92
N LYS A 392 -5.48 58.06 -20.62
CA LYS A 392 -4.35 57.35 -20.03
C LYS A 392 -4.78 56.03 -19.37
N SER A 393 -3.81 55.13 -19.16
CA SER A 393 -3.96 53.93 -18.34
C SER A 393 -3.89 54.28 -16.85
N TYR A 394 -4.67 53.58 -16.02
CA TYR A 394 -4.58 53.68 -14.55
C TYR A 394 -3.68 52.59 -13.94
N THR A 395 -3.19 51.64 -14.75
CA THR A 395 -2.29 50.57 -14.32
C THR A 395 -1.03 50.54 -15.18
N PRO A 396 0.16 50.49 -14.56
CA PRO A 396 1.42 50.30 -15.28
C PRO A 396 1.80 48.82 -15.40
N HIS A 397 0.99 47.88 -14.90
CA HIS A 397 1.32 46.47 -14.82
C HIS A 397 0.65 45.64 -15.92
N GLN A 398 1.37 44.64 -16.43
CA GLN A 398 0.89 43.64 -17.38
C GLN A 398 1.55 42.28 -17.12
N VAL A 399 0.99 41.23 -17.69
CA VAL A 399 1.65 39.92 -17.74
C VAL A 399 2.51 39.87 -19.01
N SER A 400 3.82 39.74 -18.85
CA SER A 400 4.76 39.70 -19.97
C SER A 400 5.41 38.33 -20.12
N THR A 401 5.42 37.82 -21.35
CA THR A 401 6.14 36.59 -21.75
C THR A 401 7.63 36.81 -21.99
N TRP A 402 8.11 38.06 -21.89
CA TRP A 402 9.50 38.41 -22.17
C TRP A 402 10.40 38.08 -20.99
N THR A 403 11.45 37.32 -21.26
CA THR A 403 12.56 37.14 -20.34
C THR A 403 13.32 38.46 -20.24
N LYS A 404 13.53 38.99 -19.03
CA LYS A 404 14.48 40.09 -18.83
C LYS A 404 15.84 39.59 -19.33
N GLU A 405 16.29 40.04 -20.49
CA GLU A 405 17.72 40.13 -20.76
C GLU A 405 18.25 41.16 -19.77
N VAL A 406 18.74 40.68 -18.62
CA VAL A 406 19.50 41.50 -17.71
C VAL A 406 20.76 41.86 -18.47
N GLN A 407 20.79 43.03 -19.11
CA GLN A 407 22.04 43.70 -19.41
C GLN A 407 22.73 43.95 -18.07
N MET A 408 23.60 43.02 -17.68
CA MET A 408 24.58 43.27 -16.64
C MET A 408 25.50 44.36 -17.18
N ASN A 409 25.16 45.61 -16.87
CA ASN A 409 26.09 46.71 -17.06
C ASN A 409 27.28 46.47 -16.13
N SER A 410 28.40 46.06 -16.73
CA SER A 410 29.75 46.14 -16.19
C SER A 410 30.18 47.58 -15.97
#